data_AF-A0A938YRT4-F1
#
_entry.id   AF-A0A938YRT4-F1
#
_cell.length_a   1.000
_cell.length_b   1.000
_cell.length_c   1.000
_cell.angle_alpha   90.00
_cell.angle_beta   90.00
_cell.angle_gamma   90.00
#
_symmetry.space_group_name_H-M   'P 1'
#
loop_
_entity.id
_entity.type
_entity.pdbx_description
1 polymer ?
#
loop_
_entity_poly.entity_id
_entity_poly.type
_entity_poly.pdbx_seq_one_letter_code
_entity_poly.pdbx_strand_id
1 'polypeptide(L)'
;MALELVADILFALIDLVRMSLIVAIPGFLLVLAGQHLFKKLREKFKLNWIQAAGITTYAIVLAIVFIVYLYPFALSFMERAQTGSAPVPIMELTLVDYGVMVFATIAKNLLTALVFTFLLLPLLFFASFASEKIRERHKMPEIANTFVAVFCTAFVSWAIVLFIFPWILNGVLYLLFWSQI
;
A
#
# COMPACT_ATOMS: atom_id res chain seq x y z
N MET A 1 7.50 -20.30 -32.53
CA MET A 1 6.09 -20.06 -32.17
C MET A 1 5.63 -20.83 -30.93
N ALA A 2 5.48 -22.16 -30.93
CA ALA A 2 5.05 -22.88 -29.72
C ALA A 2 6.09 -22.85 -28.58
N LEU A 3 7.39 -22.99 -28.92
CA LEU A 3 8.48 -22.90 -27.95
C LEU A 3 8.63 -21.49 -27.35
N GLU A 4 8.43 -20.45 -28.18
CA GLU A 4 8.46 -19.05 -27.75
C GLU A 4 7.29 -18.75 -26.80
N LEU A 5 6.08 -19.21 -27.13
CA LEU A 5 4.91 -19.08 -26.26
C LEU A 5 5.14 -19.73 -24.88
N VAL A 6 5.72 -20.94 -24.85
CA VAL A 6 6.04 -21.64 -23.60
C VAL A 6 7.11 -20.89 -22.80
N ALA A 7 8.13 -20.37 -23.48
CA ALA A 7 9.18 -19.57 -22.84
C ALA A 7 8.60 -18.28 -22.23
N ASP A 8 7.76 -17.55 -22.96
CA ASP A 8 7.15 -16.30 -22.51
C ASP A 8 6.25 -16.52 -21.29
N ILE A 9 5.47 -17.61 -21.28
CA ILE A 9 4.63 -17.98 -20.12
C ILE A 9 5.51 -18.29 -18.90
N LEU A 10 6.60 -19.04 -19.08
CA LEU A 10 7.53 -19.36 -17.99
C LEU A 10 8.21 -18.10 -17.45
N PHE A 11 8.68 -17.20 -18.31
CA PHE A 11 9.26 -15.93 -17.89
C PHE A 11 8.25 -15.05 -17.15
N ALA A 12 7.02 -14.95 -17.64
CA ALA A 12 5.95 -14.22 -16.97
C ALA A 12 5.66 -14.78 -15.56
N LEU A 13 5.66 -16.11 -15.39
CA LEU A 13 5.50 -16.74 -14.07
C LEU A 13 6.69 -16.46 -13.14
N ILE A 14 7.91 -16.51 -13.66
CA ILE A 14 9.12 -16.18 -12.89
C ILE A 14 9.10 -14.71 -12.46
N ASP A 15 8.73 -13.80 -13.36
CA ASP A 15 8.61 -12.38 -13.07
C ASP A 15 7.50 -12.11 -12.05
N LEU A 16 6.37 -12.81 -12.14
CA LEU A 16 5.29 -12.72 -11.15
C LEU A 16 5.78 -13.13 -9.75
N VAL A 17 6.55 -14.23 -9.64
CA VAL A 17 7.15 -14.66 -8.38
C VAL A 17 8.17 -13.63 -7.86
N ARG A 18 9.02 -13.11 -8.75
CA ARG A 18 10.04 -12.10 -8.40
C ARG A 18 9.42 -10.80 -7.90
N MET A 19 8.41 -10.29 -8.60
CA MET A 19 7.65 -9.10 -8.21
C MET A 19 6.93 -9.31 -6.88
N SER A 20 6.40 -10.51 -6.66
CA SER A 20 5.77 -10.89 -5.39
C SER A 20 6.78 -10.88 -4.24
N LEU A 21 8.00 -11.39 -4.44
CA LEU A 21 9.06 -11.34 -3.43
C LEU A 21 9.48 -9.90 -3.10
N ILE A 22 9.66 -9.07 -4.13
CA ILE A 22 10.05 -7.65 -3.95
C ILE A 22 9.03 -6.90 -3.10
N VAL A 23 7.73 -7.16 -3.29
CA VAL A 23 6.65 -6.52 -2.51
C VAL A 23 6.44 -7.21 -1.15
N ALA A 24 6.65 -8.51 -1.07
CA ALA A 24 6.43 -9.28 0.17
C ALA A 24 7.39 -8.87 1.29
N ILE A 25 8.65 -8.52 0.98
CA ILE A 25 9.63 -8.09 1.99
C ILE A 25 9.16 -6.81 2.74
N PRO A 26 8.92 -5.67 2.07
CA PRO A 26 8.41 -4.48 2.75
C PRO A 26 7.01 -4.71 3.34
N GLY A 27 6.14 -5.46 2.65
CA GLY A 27 4.83 -5.84 3.17
C GLY A 27 4.92 -6.61 4.49
N PHE A 28 5.87 -7.52 4.62
CA PHE A 28 6.10 -8.30 5.82
C PHE A 28 6.53 -7.42 7.00
N LEU A 29 7.45 -6.48 6.77
CA LEU A 29 7.86 -5.52 7.80
C LEU A 29 6.67 -4.67 8.28
N LEU A 30 5.81 -4.22 7.35
CA LEU A 30 4.60 -3.48 7.68
C LEU A 30 3.60 -4.33 8.48
N VAL A 31 3.46 -5.62 8.16
CA VAL A 31 2.59 -6.53 8.90
C VAL A 31 3.12 -6.74 10.32
N LEU A 32 4.42 -6.91 10.52
CA LEU A 32 5.00 -7.02 11.87
C LEU A 32 4.76 -5.76 12.71
N ALA A 33 4.95 -4.58 12.11
CA ALA A 33 4.62 -3.31 12.77
C ALA A 33 3.11 -3.21 13.07
N GLY A 34 2.27 -3.64 12.12
CA GLY A 34 0.83 -3.65 12.23
C GLY A 34 0.28 -4.60 13.28
N GLN A 35 0.90 -5.76 13.49
CA GLN A 35 0.50 -6.72 14.52
C GLN A 35 0.57 -6.11 15.93
N HIS A 36 1.58 -5.30 16.21
CA HIS A 36 1.71 -4.58 17.48
C HIS A 36 0.58 -3.58 17.67
N LEU A 37 0.25 -2.81 16.62
CA LEU A 37 -0.85 -1.85 16.66
C LEU A 37 -2.20 -2.55 16.81
N PHE A 38 -2.43 -3.62 16.04
CA PHE A 38 -3.65 -4.43 16.09
C PHE A 38 -3.90 -5.00 17.48
N LYS A 39 -2.88 -5.62 18.10
CA LYS A 39 -2.99 -6.19 19.45
C LYS A 39 -3.35 -5.12 20.47
N LYS A 40 -2.66 -3.97 20.43
CA LYS A 40 -2.91 -2.83 21.33
C LYS A 40 -4.33 -2.27 21.18
N LEU A 41 -4.83 -2.15 19.94
CA LEU A 41 -6.19 -1.68 19.67
C LEU A 41 -7.24 -2.68 20.18
N ARG A 42 -7.05 -3.97 19.91
CA ARG A 42 -7.96 -5.03 20.33
C ARG A 42 -8.05 -5.14 21.85
N GLU A 43 -6.92 -5.10 22.55
CA GLU A 43 -6.86 -5.18 24.00
C GLU A 43 -7.45 -3.94 24.68
N LYS A 44 -7.11 -2.74 24.20
CA LYS A 44 -7.54 -1.48 24.82
C LYS A 44 -9.00 -1.14 24.56
N PHE A 45 -9.48 -1.36 23.34
CA PHE A 45 -10.81 -0.92 22.90
C PHE A 45 -11.82 -2.06 22.75
N LYS A 46 -11.42 -3.32 23.03
CA LYS A 46 -12.27 -4.53 22.92
C LYS A 46 -12.97 -4.66 21.57
N LEU A 47 -12.28 -4.23 20.51
CA LEU A 47 -12.82 -4.24 19.15
C LEU A 47 -12.94 -5.67 18.61
N ASN A 48 -13.90 -5.89 17.72
CA ASN A 48 -13.95 -7.14 16.96
C ASN A 48 -12.76 -7.22 15.98
N TRP A 49 -12.49 -8.42 15.47
CA TRP A 49 -11.33 -8.64 14.58
C TRP A 49 -11.36 -7.75 13.34
N ILE A 50 -12.54 -7.59 12.71
CA ILE A 50 -12.72 -6.78 11.48
C ILE A 50 -12.45 -5.29 11.75
N GLN A 51 -12.97 -4.75 12.86
CA GLN A 51 -12.77 -3.36 13.27
C GLN A 51 -11.30 -3.08 13.57
N ALA A 52 -10.65 -3.93 14.37
CA ALA A 52 -9.24 -3.77 14.71
C ALA A 52 -8.34 -3.90 13.47
N ALA A 53 -8.64 -4.83 12.57
CA ALA A 53 -7.92 -5.01 11.31
C ALA A 53 -8.13 -3.82 10.38
N GLY A 54 -9.37 -3.34 10.24
CA GLY A 54 -9.71 -2.17 9.43
C GLY A 54 -9.00 -0.90 9.90
N ILE A 55 -9.03 -0.59 11.21
CA ILE A 55 -8.36 0.59 11.77
C ILE A 55 -6.84 0.48 11.63
N THR A 56 -6.27 -0.70 11.88
CA THR A 56 -4.83 -0.93 11.75
C THR A 56 -4.37 -0.73 10.30
N THR A 57 -5.12 -1.31 9.37
CA THR A 57 -4.85 -1.20 7.93
C THR A 57 -4.97 0.26 7.49
N TYR A 58 -6.03 0.94 7.92
CA TYR A 58 -6.22 2.36 7.64
C TYR A 58 -5.06 3.20 8.14
N ALA A 59 -4.60 2.99 9.37
CA ALA A 59 -3.47 3.73 9.94
C ALA A 59 -2.16 3.51 9.15
N ILE A 60 -1.88 2.26 8.75
CA ILE A 60 -0.68 1.92 7.97
C ILE A 60 -0.76 2.50 6.56
N VAL A 61 -1.90 2.33 5.88
CA VAL A 61 -2.14 2.85 4.54
C VAL A 61 -2.09 4.36 4.54
N LEU A 62 -2.67 5.02 5.53
CA LEU A 62 -2.61 6.47 5.69
C LEU A 62 -1.17 6.95 5.81
N ALA A 63 -0.35 6.30 6.65
CA ALA A 63 1.06 6.63 6.77
C ALA A 63 1.80 6.45 5.43
N ILE A 64 1.54 5.38 4.69
CA ILE A 64 2.11 5.17 3.35
C ILE A 64 1.68 6.27 2.39
N VAL A 65 0.38 6.59 2.32
CA VAL A 65 -0.16 7.64 1.44
C VAL A 65 0.52 8.98 1.74
N PHE A 66 0.66 9.34 3.01
CA PHE A 66 1.38 10.56 3.39
C PHE A 66 2.86 10.52 2.99
N ILE A 67 3.57 9.41 3.19
CA ILE A 67 4.98 9.29 2.78
C ILE A 67 5.11 9.43 1.26
N VAL A 68 4.29 8.71 0.49
CA VAL A 68 4.30 8.73 -0.98
C VAL A 68 3.92 10.11 -1.50
N TYR A 69 2.95 10.77 -0.87
CA TYR A 69 2.53 12.12 -1.23
C TYR A 69 3.61 13.17 -0.91
N LEU A 70 4.28 13.08 0.25
CA LEU A 70 5.30 14.04 0.67
C LEU A 70 6.64 13.88 -0.05
N TYR A 71 6.95 12.68 -0.56
CA TYR A 71 8.19 12.39 -1.26
C TYR A 71 8.50 13.36 -2.43
N PRO A 72 7.61 13.60 -3.41
CA PRO A 72 7.88 14.55 -4.49
C PRO A 72 8.01 16.00 -3.99
N PHE A 73 7.27 16.39 -2.94
CA PHE A 73 7.42 17.72 -2.35
C PHE A 73 8.82 17.90 -1.74
N ALA A 74 9.30 16.91 -0.98
CA ALA A 74 10.63 16.93 -0.40
C ALA A 74 11.72 17.01 -1.48
N LEU A 75 11.61 16.21 -2.55
CA LEU A 75 12.53 16.27 -3.69
C LEU A 75 12.53 17.65 -4.35
N SER A 76 11.35 18.22 -4.62
CA SER A 76 11.24 19.55 -5.23
C SER A 76 11.82 20.66 -4.35
N PHE A 77 11.71 20.53 -3.03
CA PHE A 77 12.31 21.48 -2.08
C PHE A 77 13.84 21.36 -2.06
N MET A 78 14.37 20.14 -2.09
CA MET A 78 15.81 19.89 -2.15
C MET A 78 16.44 20.38 -3.45
N GLU A 79 15.80 20.17 -4.60
CA GLU A 79 16.26 20.68 -5.89
C GLU A 79 16.29 22.21 -5.89
N ARG A 80 15.24 22.87 -5.39
CA ARG A 80 15.19 24.34 -5.27
C ARG A 80 16.30 24.91 -4.40
N ALA A 81 16.62 24.25 -3.28
CA ALA A 81 17.71 24.66 -2.40
C ALA A 81 19.08 24.58 -3.10
N GLN A 82 19.23 23.70 -4.10
CA GLN A 82 20.47 23.54 -4.87
C GLN A 82 20.55 24.45 -6.09
N THR A 83 19.41 24.76 -6.73
CA THR A 83 19.38 25.57 -7.97
C THR A 83 19.20 27.06 -7.74
N GLY A 84 18.88 27.51 -6.51
CA GLY A 84 18.74 28.94 -6.17
C GLY A 84 17.59 29.65 -6.88
N SER A 85 16.68 28.90 -7.52
CA SER A 85 15.55 29.46 -8.26
C SER A 85 14.50 30.03 -7.30
N ALA A 86 14.30 31.35 -7.37
CA ALA A 86 13.25 32.05 -6.64
C ALA A 86 11.85 31.55 -7.06
N PRO A 87 10.86 31.57 -6.17
CA PRO A 87 9.51 31.08 -6.46
C PRO A 87 8.85 31.86 -7.60
N VAL A 88 8.08 31.14 -8.43
CA VAL A 88 7.24 31.75 -9.47
C VAL A 88 6.21 32.67 -8.79
N PRO A 89 6.00 33.92 -9.26
CA PRO A 89 5.11 34.91 -8.63
C PRO A 89 3.64 34.48 -8.43
N ILE A 90 3.23 33.38 -9.06
CA ILE A 90 1.89 32.77 -8.91
C ILE A 90 1.70 32.15 -7.50
N MET A 91 2.76 32.10 -6.67
CA MET A 91 2.74 31.62 -5.29
C MET A 91 2.48 32.71 -4.22
N GLU A 92 2.08 33.92 -4.61
CA GLU A 92 1.48 34.91 -3.67
C GLU A 92 0.04 34.52 -3.29
N LEU A 93 -0.10 33.28 -2.82
CA LEU A 93 -1.32 32.78 -2.22
C LEU A 93 -1.48 33.46 -0.87
N THR A 94 -2.70 33.91 -0.57
CA THR A 94 -2.99 34.45 0.76
C THR A 94 -2.81 33.33 1.81
N LEU A 95 -2.59 33.70 3.09
CA LEU A 95 -2.53 32.71 4.18
C LEU A 95 -3.78 31.82 4.23
N VAL A 96 -4.92 32.34 3.77
CA VAL A 96 -6.18 31.61 3.66
C VAL A 96 -6.10 30.54 2.57
N ASP A 97 -5.55 30.85 1.40
CA ASP A 97 -5.42 29.89 0.30
C ASP A 97 -4.46 28.74 0.64
N TYR A 98 -3.37 29.05 1.36
CA TYR A 98 -2.49 28.03 1.92
C TYR A 98 -3.22 27.12 2.91
N GLY A 99 -4.02 27.70 3.81
CA GLY A 99 -4.82 26.94 4.77
C GLY A 99 -5.83 26.01 4.09
N VAL A 100 -6.53 26.51 3.07
CA VAL A 100 -7.49 25.72 2.28
C VAL A 100 -6.79 24.58 1.54
N MET A 101 -5.64 24.84 0.90
CA MET A 101 -4.89 23.79 0.22
C MET A 101 -4.37 22.71 1.16
N VAL A 102 -3.83 23.08 2.33
CA VAL A 102 -3.36 22.12 3.33
C VAL A 102 -4.52 21.26 3.82
N PHE A 103 -5.64 21.89 4.16
CA PHE A 103 -6.83 21.16 4.63
C PHE A 103 -7.38 20.22 3.55
N ALA A 104 -7.54 20.70 2.33
CA ALA A 104 -7.99 19.89 1.19
C ALA A 104 -7.05 18.70 0.97
N THR A 105 -5.74 18.92 1.01
CA THR A 105 -4.73 17.85 0.88
C THR A 105 -4.85 16.79 1.96
N ILE A 106 -5.01 17.20 3.23
CA ILE A 106 -5.20 16.26 4.34
C ILE A 106 -6.48 15.46 4.15
N ALA A 107 -7.59 16.12 3.81
CA ALA A 107 -8.86 15.45 3.52
C ALA A 107 -8.74 14.46 2.36
N LYS A 108 -8.01 14.83 1.28
CA LYS A 108 -7.69 13.94 0.15
C LYS A 108 -7.00 12.68 0.59
N ASN A 109 -5.93 12.82 1.38
CA ASN A 109 -5.10 11.72 1.79
C ASN A 109 -5.85 10.78 2.74
N LEU A 110 -6.69 11.34 3.62
CA LEU A 110 -7.61 10.56 4.46
C LEU A 110 -8.59 9.74 3.62
N LEU A 111 -9.26 10.36 2.65
CA LEU A 111 -10.21 9.66 1.77
C LEU A 111 -9.51 8.62 0.88
N THR A 112 -8.35 8.94 0.32
CA THR A 112 -7.57 8.02 -0.51
C THR A 112 -7.13 6.80 0.29
N ALA A 113 -6.66 7.01 1.52
CA ALA A 113 -6.30 5.92 2.42
C ALA A 113 -7.51 5.06 2.80
N LEU A 114 -8.69 5.66 2.94
CA LEU A 114 -9.93 4.93 3.21
C LEU A 114 -10.28 4.02 2.04
N VAL A 115 -10.25 4.54 0.81
CA VAL A 115 -10.50 3.76 -0.42
C VAL A 115 -9.52 2.58 -0.53
N PHE A 116 -8.22 2.82 -0.34
CA PHE A 116 -7.21 1.77 -0.37
C PHE A 116 -7.39 0.74 0.75
N THR A 117 -7.82 1.16 1.93
CA THR A 117 -8.13 0.24 3.03
C THR A 117 -9.26 -0.72 2.64
N PHE A 118 -10.33 -0.21 2.03
CA PHE A 118 -11.43 -1.05 1.56
C PHE A 118 -11.00 -2.02 0.46
N LEU A 119 -10.12 -1.59 -0.45
CA LEU A 119 -9.54 -2.47 -1.49
C LEU A 119 -8.63 -3.55 -0.89
N LEU A 120 -7.93 -3.27 0.21
CA LEU A 120 -7.02 -4.21 0.87
C LEU A 120 -7.73 -5.19 1.82
N LEU A 121 -8.93 -4.87 2.30
CA LEU A 121 -9.67 -5.72 3.25
C LEU A 121 -9.89 -7.16 2.73
N PRO A 122 -10.39 -7.40 1.49
CA PRO A 122 -10.51 -8.75 0.94
C PRO A 122 -9.18 -9.52 0.93
N LEU A 123 -8.08 -8.83 0.64
CA LEU A 123 -6.74 -9.42 0.63
C LEU A 123 -6.26 -9.77 2.04
N LEU A 124 -6.66 -9.01 3.07
CA LEU A 124 -6.37 -9.34 4.47
C LEU A 124 -7.11 -10.59 4.95
N PHE A 125 -8.36 -10.79 4.51
CA PHE A 125 -9.07 -12.05 4.74
C PHE A 125 -8.35 -13.22 4.08
N PHE A 126 -7.90 -13.04 2.84
CA PHE A 126 -7.11 -14.05 2.14
C PHE A 126 -5.78 -14.35 2.86
N ALA A 127 -5.06 -13.32 3.31
CA ALA A 127 -3.81 -13.47 4.06
C ALA A 127 -4.01 -14.27 5.35
N SER A 128 -5.10 -13.97 6.07
CA SER A 128 -5.46 -14.66 7.31
C SER A 128 -5.79 -16.13 7.06
N PHE A 129 -6.57 -16.40 6.01
CA PHE A 129 -6.89 -17.77 5.58
C PHE A 129 -5.64 -18.54 5.14
N ALA A 130 -4.75 -17.93 4.35
CA ALA A 130 -3.50 -18.53 3.93
C ALA A 130 -2.62 -18.88 5.13
N SER A 131 -2.46 -17.94 6.08
CA SER A 131 -1.71 -18.12 7.33
C SER A 131 -2.25 -19.29 8.16
N GLU A 132 -3.57 -19.41 8.30
CA GLU A 132 -4.19 -20.51 9.05
C GLU A 132 -3.94 -21.86 8.37
N LYS A 133 -4.18 -21.94 7.06
CA LYS A 133 -4.02 -23.18 6.28
C LYS A 133 -2.57 -23.67 6.20
N ILE A 134 -1.61 -22.75 6.10
CA ILE A 134 -0.17 -23.08 6.10
C ILE A 134 0.25 -23.57 7.49
N ARG A 135 -0.22 -22.91 8.56
CA ARG A 135 0.09 -23.31 9.94
C ARG A 135 -0.42 -24.71 10.24
N GLU A 136 -1.65 -25.04 9.86
CA GLU A 136 -2.24 -26.37 10.05
C GLU A 136 -1.45 -27.46 9.31
N ARG A 137 -1.05 -27.19 8.06
CA ARG A 137 -0.41 -28.20 7.21
C ARG A 137 1.08 -28.40 7.50
N HIS A 138 1.80 -27.34 7.80
CA HIS A 138 3.27 -27.35 7.86
C HIS A 138 3.85 -27.05 9.26
N LYS A 139 3.02 -26.73 10.26
CA LYS A 139 3.45 -26.42 11.65
C LYS A 139 4.62 -25.43 11.72
N MET A 140 4.62 -24.45 10.82
CA MET A 140 5.71 -23.48 10.71
C MET A 140 5.73 -22.49 11.89
N PRO A 141 6.91 -21.95 12.25
CA PRO A 141 6.99 -20.85 13.22
C PRO A 141 6.23 -19.62 12.73
N GLU A 142 5.69 -18.83 13.66
CA GLU A 142 4.76 -17.71 13.38
C GLU A 142 5.33 -16.67 12.41
N ILE A 143 6.63 -16.37 12.52
CA ILE A 143 7.34 -15.43 11.65
C ILE A 143 7.39 -15.94 10.20
N ALA A 144 7.79 -17.20 10.00
CA ALA A 144 7.85 -17.81 8.68
C ALA A 144 6.44 -17.94 8.07
N ASN A 145 5.47 -18.33 8.88
CA ASN A 145 4.07 -18.43 8.46
C ASN A 145 3.52 -17.07 7.99
N THR A 146 3.82 -16.00 8.73
CA THR A 146 3.42 -14.63 8.39
C THR A 146 4.07 -14.20 7.07
N PHE A 147 5.36 -14.48 6.87
CA PHE A 147 6.05 -14.17 5.62
C PHE A 147 5.43 -14.90 4.42
N VAL A 148 5.17 -16.21 4.54
CA VAL A 148 4.55 -16.99 3.45
C VAL A 148 3.13 -16.49 3.16
N ALA A 149 2.34 -16.15 4.19
CA ALA A 149 1.01 -15.58 3.99
C ALA A 149 1.05 -14.23 3.25
N VAL A 150 2.00 -13.36 3.61
CA VAL A 150 2.24 -12.09 2.90
C VAL A 150 2.67 -12.34 1.46
N PHE A 151 3.57 -13.29 1.22
CA PHE A 151 4.00 -13.68 -0.12
C PHE A 151 2.84 -14.21 -0.98
N CYS A 152 2.04 -15.14 -0.46
CA CYS A 152 0.87 -15.66 -1.16
C CYS A 152 -0.14 -14.54 -1.47
N THR A 153 -0.34 -13.62 -0.53
CA THR A 153 -1.23 -12.47 -0.73
C THR A 153 -0.68 -11.54 -1.80
N ALA A 154 0.61 -11.22 -1.78
CA ALA A 154 1.26 -10.40 -2.81
C ALA A 154 1.17 -11.05 -4.20
N PHE A 155 1.35 -12.37 -4.29
CA PHE A 155 1.19 -13.12 -5.52
C PHE A 155 -0.23 -13.03 -6.07
N VAL A 156 -1.24 -13.24 -5.22
CA VAL A 156 -2.65 -13.10 -5.61
C VAL A 156 -2.98 -11.67 -5.99
N SER A 157 -2.47 -10.68 -5.25
CA SER A 157 -2.65 -9.27 -5.58
C SER A 157 -2.08 -8.93 -6.96
N TRP A 158 -0.86 -9.38 -7.28
CA TRP A 158 -0.28 -9.21 -8.60
C TRP A 158 -1.08 -9.92 -9.68
N ALA A 159 -1.55 -11.14 -9.42
CA ALA A 159 -2.40 -11.85 -10.37
C ALA A 159 -3.71 -11.09 -10.65
N ILE A 160 -4.36 -10.57 -9.61
CA ILE A 160 -5.57 -9.74 -9.76
C ILE A 160 -5.27 -8.47 -10.55
N VAL A 161 -4.20 -7.74 -10.18
CA VAL A 161 -3.84 -6.49 -10.84
C VAL A 161 -3.46 -6.72 -12.30
N LEU A 162 -2.63 -7.71 -12.62
CA LEU A 162 -2.14 -7.90 -13.98
C LEU A 162 -3.17 -8.55 -14.91
N PHE A 163 -3.98 -9.48 -14.42
CA PHE A 163 -4.87 -10.27 -15.28
C PHE A 163 -6.35 -9.88 -15.21
N ILE A 164 -6.82 -9.40 -14.05
CA ILE A 164 -8.26 -9.10 -13.86
C ILE A 164 -8.52 -7.60 -14.02
N PHE A 165 -7.68 -6.78 -13.38
CA PHE A 165 -7.91 -5.33 -13.26
C PHE A 165 -6.64 -4.49 -13.50
N PRO A 166 -6.06 -4.53 -14.73
CA PRO A 166 -4.81 -3.81 -15.04
C PRO A 166 -4.91 -2.29 -14.88
N TRP A 167 -6.12 -1.72 -15.00
CA TRP A 167 -6.36 -0.30 -14.79
C TRP A 167 -6.24 0.15 -13.33
N ILE A 168 -6.16 -0.76 -12.35
CA ILE A 168 -5.98 -0.40 -10.94
C ILE A 168 -4.70 0.41 -10.74
N LEU A 169 -3.60 0.06 -11.44
CA LEU A 169 -2.33 0.79 -11.32
C LEU A 169 -2.50 2.26 -11.72
N ASN A 170 -3.15 2.50 -12.86
CA ASN A 170 -3.43 3.86 -13.34
C ASN A 170 -4.39 4.60 -12.40
N GLY A 171 -5.42 3.92 -11.88
CA GLY A 171 -6.37 4.50 -10.93
C GLY A 171 -5.70 4.92 -9.61
N VAL A 172 -4.81 4.08 -9.07
CA VAL A 172 -4.03 4.38 -7.85
C VAL A 172 -3.14 5.60 -8.06
N LEU A 173 -2.40 5.66 -9.18
CA LEU A 173 -1.55 6.81 -9.52
C LEU A 173 -2.36 8.09 -9.73
N TYR A 174 -3.50 7.99 -10.42
CA TYR A 174 -4.40 9.12 -10.63
C TYR A 174 -4.93 9.65 -9.29
N LEU A 175 -5.42 8.80 -8.39
CA LEU A 175 -5.91 9.21 -7.08
C LEU A 175 -4.81 9.87 -6.24
N LEU A 176 -3.59 9.34 -6.25
CA LEU A 176 -2.50 9.90 -5.46
C LEU A 176 -2.06 11.27 -5.97
N PHE A 177 -1.85 11.42 -7.28
CA PHE A 177 -1.15 12.59 -7.82
C PHE A 177 -2.02 13.55 -8.63
N TRP A 178 -3.06 13.07 -9.31
CA TRP A 178 -3.81 13.87 -10.29
C TRP A 178 -5.27 14.14 -9.94
N SER A 179 -5.87 13.44 -8.98
CA SER A 179 -7.24 13.74 -8.58
C SER A 179 -7.24 15.11 -7.89
N GLN A 180 -7.82 16.09 -8.59
CA GLN A 180 -8.12 17.39 -8.01
C GLN A 180 -9.21 17.21 -6.96
N ILE A 181 -9.10 17.94 -5.84
CA ILE A 181 -10.24 18.23 -4.97
C ILE A 181 -10.83 19.55 -5.43
#